data_AF-A0A0G1IJJ9-F1
#
_entry.id   AF-A0A0G1IJJ9-F1
#
_cell.length_a   1.000
_cell.length_b   1.000
_cell.length_c   1.000
_cell.angle_alpha   90.00
_cell.angle_beta   90.00
_cell.angle_gamma   90.00
#
_symmetry.space_group_name_H-M   'P 1'
#
loop_
_entity.id
_entity.type
_entity.pdbx_description
1 polymer ?
#
loop_
_entity_poly.entity_id
_entity_poly.type
_entity_poly.pdbx_seq_one_letter_code
_entity_poly.pdbx_strand_id
1 'polypeptide(L)'
;MDYLKENDIFGSSDINLHATLRYYGYSTEAINKSDPSKAIFFVKRDAGLDGFIQQYFAHELRVEPLAFAAIIKELKTRLYHA
;
A
#
# COMPACT_ATOMS: atom_id res chain seq x y z
N MET A 1 6.18 22.49 -8.19
CA MET A 1 5.08 21.88 -7.42
C MET A 1 4.35 20.99 -8.40
N ASP A 2 4.73 19.72 -8.46
CA ASP A 2 4.05 18.76 -9.31
C ASP A 2 2.71 18.41 -8.66
N TYR A 3 1.64 18.83 -9.31
CA TYR A 3 0.28 18.44 -8.96
C TYR A 3 0.12 16.98 -9.38
N LEU A 4 0.23 16.04 -8.43
CA LEU A 4 -0.12 14.64 -8.67
C LEU A 4 -1.59 14.62 -9.09
N LYS A 5 -1.89 14.19 -10.33
CA LYS A 5 -3.28 14.04 -10.76
C LYS A 5 -3.90 12.90 -9.98
N GLU A 6 -5.19 12.97 -9.70
CA GLU A 6 -5.93 11.92 -8.98
C GLU A 6 -5.82 10.54 -9.66
N ASN A 7 -5.51 10.51 -10.97
CA ASN A 7 -5.23 9.30 -11.73
C ASN A 7 -3.82 8.71 -11.54
N ASP A 8 -2.88 9.45 -10.93
CA ASP A 8 -1.48 9.05 -10.75
C ASP A 8 -1.21 8.37 -9.41
N ILE A 9 -2.25 8.23 -8.57
CA ILE A 9 -2.16 7.66 -7.22
C ILE A 9 -3.29 6.65 -6.99
N PHE A 10 -2.95 5.54 -6.34
CA PHE A 10 -3.90 4.54 -5.88
C PHE A 10 -3.99 4.60 -4.36
N GLY A 11 -5.22 4.64 -3.83
CA GLY A 11 -5.50 4.67 -2.40
C GLY A 11 -6.21 3.40 -1.93
N SER A 12 -5.76 2.83 -0.82
CA SER A 12 -6.45 1.72 -0.16
C SER A 12 -6.36 1.83 1.36
N SER A 13 -7.42 1.41 2.07
CA SER A 13 -7.40 1.23 3.52
C SER A 13 -7.03 -0.20 3.95
N ASP A 14 -6.87 -1.11 3.00
CA ASP A 14 -6.46 -2.49 3.28
C ASP A 14 -4.94 -2.54 3.52
N ILE A 15 -4.56 -2.76 4.78
CA ILE A 15 -3.15 -2.84 5.18
C ILE A 15 -2.43 -4.05 4.59
N ASN A 16 -3.14 -5.16 4.33
CA ASN A 16 -2.53 -6.35 3.76
C ASN A 16 -2.27 -6.15 2.28
N LEU A 17 -3.22 -5.57 1.53
CA LEU A 17 -2.99 -5.17 0.14
C LEU A 17 -1.80 -4.21 0.05
N HIS A 18 -1.78 -3.18 0.90
CA HIS A 18 -0.69 -2.20 0.90
C HIS A 18 0.66 -2.80 1.30
N ALA A 19 0.69 -3.72 2.28
CA ALA A 19 1.88 -4.48 2.63
C ALA A 19 2.36 -5.36 1.47
N THR A 20 1.44 -5.97 0.72
CA THR A 20 1.78 -6.77 -0.46
C THR A 20 2.37 -5.90 -1.56
N LEU A 21 1.75 -4.75 -1.87
CA LEU A 21 2.31 -3.79 -2.81
C LEU A 21 3.71 -3.34 -2.38
N ARG A 22 3.91 -3.05 -1.09
CA ARG A 22 5.23 -2.71 -0.55
C ARG A 22 6.26 -3.83 -0.71
N TYR A 23 5.86 -5.08 -0.49
CA TYR A 23 6.70 -6.26 -0.69
C TYR A 23 7.15 -6.39 -2.16
N TYR A 24 6.27 -6.07 -3.10
CA TYR A 24 6.57 -6.07 -4.54
C TYR A 24 7.24 -4.78 -5.05
N GLY A 25 7.70 -3.92 -4.14
CA GLY A 25 8.54 -2.76 -4.48
C GLY A 25 7.80 -1.43 -4.62
N TYR A 26 6.47 -1.40 -4.45
CA TYR A 26 5.73 -0.13 -4.46
C TYR A 26 6.05 0.70 -3.21
N SER A 27 6.22 2.01 -3.39
CA SER A 27 6.48 2.96 -2.31
C SER A 27 5.19 3.55 -1.76
N THR A 28 5.15 3.73 -0.44
CA THR A 28 4.06 4.49 0.21
C THR A 28 4.35 5.97 0.06
N GLU A 29 3.59 6.64 -0.78
CA GLU A 29 3.73 8.08 -1.05
C GLU A 29 3.15 8.91 0.11
N ALA A 30 1.99 8.51 0.62
CA ALA A 30 1.32 9.20 1.72
C ALA A 30 0.44 8.27 2.54
N ILE A 31 0.11 8.69 3.77
CA ILE A 31 -0.89 8.05 4.62
C ILE A 31 -1.83 9.15 5.09
N ASN A 32 -3.11 9.08 4.68
CA ASN A 32 -4.15 9.96 5.19
C ASN A 32 -4.78 9.30 6.43
N LYS A 33 -4.71 10.01 7.57
CA LYS A 33 -5.27 9.61 8.88
C LYS A 33 -6.32 10.60 9.38
N SER A 34 -6.94 11.37 8.48
CA SER A 34 -7.95 12.38 8.85
C SER A 34 -9.18 11.76 9.52
N ASP A 35 -9.47 10.49 9.24
CA ASP A 35 -10.46 9.69 9.95
C ASP A 35 -9.78 8.87 11.07
N PRO A 36 -10.12 9.08 12.35
CA PRO A 36 -9.55 8.32 13.47
C PRO A 36 -9.83 6.81 13.41
N SER A 37 -10.89 6.41 12.69
CA SER A 37 -11.29 5.01 12.53
C SER A 37 -10.66 4.35 11.29
N LYS A 38 -10.06 5.14 10.39
CA LYS A 38 -9.62 4.65 9.09
C LYS A 38 -8.42 5.43 8.55
N ALA A 39 -7.35 4.70 8.25
CA ALA A 39 -6.24 5.23 7.47
C ALA A 39 -6.35 4.81 6.00
N ILE A 40 -5.95 5.69 5.08
CA ILE A 40 -5.81 5.41 3.65
C ILE A 40 -4.34 5.55 3.28
N PHE A 41 -3.76 4.49 2.74
CA PHE A 41 -2.41 4.47 2.21
C PHE A 41 -2.44 4.79 0.72
N PHE A 42 -1.50 5.61 0.27
CA PHE A 42 -1.36 5.98 -1.14
C PHE A 42 -0.06 5.43 -1.71
N VAL A 43 -0.15 4.88 -2.92
CA VAL A 43 1.00 4.50 -3.75
C VAL A 43 0.89 5.21 -5.10
N LYS A 44 2.03 5.48 -5.73
CA LYS A 44 2.06 5.97 -7.10
C LYS A 44 1.57 4.88 -8.06
N ARG A 45 0.70 5.25 -8.99
CA ARG A 45 0.28 4.37 -10.09
C ARG A 45 1.36 4.25 -11.14
N ASP A 46 1.54 3.02 -11.63
CA ASP A 46 2.32 2.70 -12.82
C ASP A 46 1.56 1.71 -13.69
N ALA A 47 2.12 1.36 -14.84
CA ALA A 47 1.48 0.44 -15.79
C ALA A 47 1.30 -0.99 -15.25
N GLY A 48 2.00 -1.37 -14.17
CA GLY A 48 1.95 -2.71 -13.58
C GLY A 48 1.00 -2.83 -12.37
N LEU A 49 0.64 -1.71 -11.74
CA LEU A 49 -0.07 -1.72 -10.45
C LEU A 49 -1.41 -2.46 -10.51
N ASP A 50 -2.24 -2.13 -11.50
CA ASP A 50 -3.58 -2.74 -11.61
C ASP A 50 -3.49 -4.27 -11.82
N GLY A 51 -2.47 -4.72 -12.56
CA GLY A 51 -2.20 -6.15 -12.73
C GLY A 51 -1.75 -6.83 -11.44
N PHE A 52 -0.99 -6.15 -10.58
CA PHE A 52 -0.65 -6.67 -9.24
C PHE A 52 -1.87 -6.74 -8.33
N ILE A 53 -2.71 -5.71 -8.33
CA ILE A 53 -3.95 -5.69 -7.53
C ILE A 53 -4.88 -6.83 -7.96
N GLN A 54 -5.01 -7.07 -9.27
CA GLN A 54 -5.80 -8.19 -9.79
C GLN A 54 -5.26 -9.53 -9.30
N GLN A 55 -3.95 -9.77 -9.42
CA GLN A 55 -3.31 -11.01 -8.93
C GLN A 55 -3.48 -11.20 -7.41
N TYR A 56 -3.47 -10.11 -6.63
CA TYR A 56 -3.73 -10.15 -5.19
C TYR A 56 -5.12 -10.73 -4.90
N PHE A 57 -6.16 -10.16 -5.52
CA PHE A 57 -7.53 -10.62 -5.33
C PHE A 57 -7.83 -11.99 -5.98
N ALA A 58 -7.02 -12.38 -6.98
CA ALA A 58 -7.06 -13.72 -7.57
C ALA A 58 -6.31 -14.78 -6.76
N HIS A 59 -5.66 -14.42 -5.64
CA HIS A 59 -4.84 -15.31 -4.81
C HIS A 59 -3.60 -15.88 -5.53
N GLU A 60 -3.05 -15.14 -6.49
CA GLU A 60 -1.93 -15.59 -7.34
C GLU A 60 -0.56 -15.12 -6.82
N LEU A 61 -0.54 -14.15 -5.90
CA LEU A 61 0.69 -13.62 -5.32
C LEU A 61 1.24 -14.49 -4.19
N ARG A 62 2.56 -14.50 -4.05
CA ARG A 62 3.29 -15.23 -3.01
C ARG A 62 4.27 -14.32 -2.31
N VAL A 63 4.30 -14.39 -0.99
CA VAL A 63 5.22 -13.60 -0.15
C VAL A 63 6.02 -14.53 0.74
N GLU A 64 7.23 -14.11 1.11
CA GLU A 64 7.96 -14.73 2.20
C GLU A 64 7.33 -14.26 3.54
N PRO A 65 6.86 -15.18 4.41
CA PRO A 65 6.07 -14.82 5.58
C PRO A 65 6.76 -13.86 6.55
N LEU A 66 8.06 -14.04 6.82
CA LEU A 66 8.80 -13.23 7.79
C LEU A 66 8.97 -11.79 7.29
N ALA A 67 9.35 -11.62 6.03
CA ALA A 67 9.48 -10.33 5.36
C ALA A 67 8.12 -9.63 5.28
N PHE A 68 7.04 -10.35 4.93
CA PHE A 68 5.69 -9.79 4.90
C PHE A 68 5.25 -9.31 6.29
N ALA A 69 5.48 -10.10 7.34
CA ALA A 69 5.17 -9.71 8.71
C ALA A 69 5.99 -8.48 9.17
N ALA A 70 7.26 -8.38 8.76
CA ALA A 70 8.09 -7.21 9.05
C ALA A 70 7.54 -5.94 8.39
N ILE A 71 7.08 -6.02 7.14
CA ILE A 71 6.45 -4.91 6.42
C ILE A 71 5.16 -4.46 7.12
N ILE A 72 4.29 -5.40 7.51
CA ILE A 72 3.06 -5.05 8.25
C ILE A 72 3.42 -4.34 9.56
N LYS A 73 4.43 -4.81 10.28
CA LYS A 73 4.89 -4.17 11.51
C LYS A 73 5.36 -2.74 11.25
N GLU A 74 6.17 -2.52 10.21
CA GLU A 74 6.62 -1.18 9.81
C GLU A 74 5.44 -0.24 9.48
N LEU A 75 4.47 -0.73 8.68
CA LEU A 75 3.28 0.05 8.33
C LEU A 75 2.45 0.43 9.57
N LYS A 76 2.25 -0.51 10.50
CA LYS A 76 1.56 -0.22 11.77
C LYS A 76 2.33 0.79 12.61
N THR A 77 3.66 0.68 12.68
CA THR A 77 4.47 1.68 13.39
C THR A 77 4.27 3.07 12.79
N ARG A 78 4.27 3.20 11.46
CA ARG A 78 4.00 4.47 10.78
C ARG A 78 2.57 4.97 11.01
N LEU A 79 1.60 4.08 11.21
CA LEU A 79 0.22 4.48 11.52
C LEU A 79 0.08 5.09 12.91
N TYR A 80 0.70 4.51 13.93
CA TYR A 80 0.46 4.90 15.33
C TYR A 80 1.55 5.78 15.94
N HIS A 81 2.76 5.79 15.35
CA HIS A 81 3.95 6.41 15.94
C HIS A 81 4.69 7.38 15.01
N ALA A 82 4.13 7.71 13.85
CA ALA A 82 4.65 8.75 12.95
C ALA A 82 4.10 10.13 13.30
#